data_AF-A0A3M2ER07-F1
#
_entry.id   AF-A0A3M2ER07-F1
#
_cell.length_a   1.000
_cell.length_b   1.000
_cell.length_c   1.000
_cell.angle_alpha   90.00
_cell.angle_beta   90.00
_cell.angle_gamma   90.00
#
_symmetry.space_group_name_H-M   'P 1'
#
loop_
_entity.id
_entity.type
_entity.pdbx_description
1 polymer ?
#
loop_
_entity_poly.entity_id
_entity_poly.type
_entity_poly.pdbx_seq_one_letter_code
_entity_poly.pdbx_strand_id
1 'polypeptide(L)'
;FRRDDAGTLHPVGAPAAMPVTAVPAWLRDLPAGPCWLAGEGASRLAPALAQTDRPYRLVPLAAAGPAARHVARLGWARYAAGETEDLAAFEPRYLKDFVAKKPRASVFEKLSF
;
A
#
# COMPACT_ATOMS: atom_id res chain seq x y z
N PHE A 1 7.77 -6.65 2.86
CA PHE A 1 9.23 -6.58 2.70
C PHE A 1 9.86 -7.64 3.59
N ARG A 2 11.01 -8.20 3.19
CA ARG A 2 11.87 -9.08 4.00
C ARG A 2 13.17 -8.33 4.28
N ARG A 3 13.64 -8.40 5.52
CA ARG A 3 14.94 -7.85 5.90
C ARG A 3 16.03 -8.90 5.65
N ASP A 4 17.12 -8.52 5.00
CA ASP A 4 18.33 -9.36 4.89
C ASP A 4 19.25 -9.16 6.10
N ASP A 5 20.38 -9.89 6.12
CA ASP A 5 21.35 -9.86 7.22
C ASP A 5 22.07 -8.51 7.35
N ALA A 6 22.21 -7.77 6.24
CA ALA A 6 22.73 -6.41 6.22
C ALA A 6 21.69 -5.36 6.68
N GLY A 7 20.45 -5.79 6.90
CA GLY A 7 19.35 -4.96 7.35
C GLY A 7 18.57 -4.25 6.25
N THR A 8 18.86 -4.54 4.98
CA THR A 8 18.16 -3.99 3.81
C THR A 8 16.80 -4.64 3.64
N LEU A 9 15.79 -3.85 3.26
CA LEU A 9 14.43 -4.33 3.03
C LEU A 9 14.22 -4.64 1.55
N HIS A 10 13.88 -5.89 1.26
CA HIS A 10 13.56 -6.39 -0.08
C HIS A 10 12.05 -6.57 -0.24
N PRO A 11 11.44 -6.13 -1.35
CA PRO A 11 10.03 -6.41 -1.61
C PRO A 11 9.80 -7.92 -1.71
N VAL A 12 8.69 -8.40 -1.15
CA VAL A 12 8.28 -9.82 -1.19
C VAL A 12 7.21 -10.08 -2.27
N GLY A 13 6.82 -9.04 -2.99
CA GLY A 13 5.77 -9.03 -4.00
C GLY A 13 5.45 -7.60 -4.44
N ALA A 14 4.72 -7.46 -5.54
CA ALA A 14 4.25 -6.16 -6.01
C ALA A 14 3.16 -5.59 -5.06
N PRO A 15 3.10 -4.26 -4.88
CA PRO A 15 1.95 -3.62 -4.24
C PRO A 15 0.64 -3.99 -4.93
N ALA A 16 -0.37 -4.40 -4.17
CA ALA A 16 -1.67 -4.80 -4.68
C ALA A 16 -2.79 -4.29 -3.76
N ALA A 17 -3.93 -3.91 -4.36
CA ALA A 17 -5.17 -3.73 -3.62
C ALA A 17 -5.88 -5.09 -3.51
N MET A 18 -6.18 -5.53 -2.28
CA MET A 18 -6.86 -6.80 -2.03
C MET A 18 -8.10 -6.63 -1.15
N PRO A 19 -9.13 -7.47 -1.32
CA PRO A 19 -10.22 -7.57 -0.36
C PRO A 19 -9.71 -8.00 1.02
N VAL A 20 -10.34 -7.50 2.08
CA VAL A 20 -10.00 -7.87 3.47
C VAL A 20 -10.13 -9.39 3.70
N THR A 21 -11.06 -10.05 3.02
CA THR A 21 -11.27 -11.51 3.09
C THR A 21 -10.14 -12.32 2.49
N ALA A 22 -9.30 -11.74 1.63
CA ALA A 22 -8.15 -12.43 1.04
C ALA A 22 -6.89 -12.38 1.92
N VAL A 23 -6.85 -11.49 2.92
CA VAL A 23 -5.69 -11.28 3.80
C VAL A 23 -5.24 -12.55 4.53
N PRO A 24 -6.12 -13.41 5.09
CA PRO A 24 -5.66 -14.59 5.82
C PRO A 24 -4.88 -15.56 4.94
N ALA A 25 -5.37 -15.82 3.73
CA ALA A 25 -4.69 -16.66 2.74
C ALA A 25 -3.35 -16.04 2.34
N TRP A 26 -3.37 -14.74 1.98
CA TRP A 26 -2.15 -14.02 1.61
C TRP A 26 -1.07 -14.06 2.70
N LEU A 27 -1.42 -13.95 3.98
CA LEU A 27 -0.47 -14.05 5.09
C LEU A 27 0.14 -15.45 5.23
N ARG A 28 -0.63 -16.51 4.97
CA ARG A 28 -0.12 -17.89 5.01
C ARG A 28 0.94 -18.13 3.94
N ASP A 29 0.77 -17.53 2.77
CA ASP A 29 1.66 -17.72 1.62
C ASP A 29 2.98 -16.94 1.74
N LEU A 30 3.11 -16.03 2.73
CA LEU A 30 4.35 -15.31 2.97
C LEU A 30 5.46 -16.26 3.48
N PRO A 31 6.75 -16.02 3.13
CA PRO A 31 7.86 -16.80 3.66
C PRO A 31 7.85 -16.88 5.19
N ALA A 32 8.27 -18.01 5.76
CA ALA A 32 8.30 -18.21 7.22
C ALA A 32 9.14 -17.15 7.96
N GLY A 33 8.78 -16.88 9.21
CA GLY A 33 9.46 -15.92 10.09
C GLY A 33 8.54 -14.83 10.63
N PRO A 34 9.07 -13.94 11.50
CA PRO A 34 8.29 -12.90 12.14
C PRO A 34 7.60 -11.99 11.12
N CYS A 35 6.31 -11.73 11.33
CA CYS A 35 5.51 -10.86 10.48
C CYS A 35 5.14 -9.57 11.22
N TRP A 36 5.50 -8.43 10.66
CA TRP A 36 5.09 -7.12 11.17
C TRP A 36 4.12 -6.46 10.20
N LEU A 37 2.97 -6.02 10.71
CA LEU A 37 1.96 -5.31 9.95
C LEU A 37 1.97 -3.83 10.37
N ALA A 38 2.24 -2.95 9.41
CA ALA A 38 2.32 -1.51 9.62
C ALA A 38 1.28 -0.76 8.80
N GLY A 39 0.89 0.42 9.28
CA GLY A 39 -0.07 1.30 8.63
C GLY A 39 -1.46 1.25 9.27
N GLU A 40 -2.25 2.29 9.01
CA GLU A 40 -3.58 2.47 9.61
C GLU A 40 -4.53 1.32 9.26
N GLY A 41 -4.42 0.76 8.06
CA GLY A 41 -5.26 -0.36 7.63
C GLY A 41 -5.13 -1.60 8.52
N ALA A 42 -4.00 -1.78 9.21
CA ALA A 42 -3.74 -2.98 10.01
C ALA A 42 -4.71 -3.13 11.20
N SER A 43 -5.15 -2.02 11.81
CA SER A 43 -6.14 -2.07 12.91
C SER A 43 -7.53 -2.47 12.41
N ARG A 44 -7.87 -2.14 11.14
CA ARG A 44 -9.14 -2.48 10.50
C ARG A 44 -9.21 -3.95 10.05
N LEU A 45 -8.08 -4.66 10.05
CA LEU A 45 -8.00 -6.06 9.65
C LEU A 45 -8.29 -7.04 10.78
N ALA A 46 -8.57 -6.59 12.01
CA ALA A 46 -8.73 -7.47 13.18
C ALA A 46 -9.66 -8.69 12.95
N PRO A 47 -10.85 -8.55 12.33
CA PRO A 47 -11.72 -9.71 12.06
C PRO A 47 -11.13 -10.73 11.07
N ALA A 48 -10.36 -10.26 10.07
CA ALA A 48 -9.69 -11.14 9.11
C ALA A 48 -8.45 -11.78 9.73
N LEU A 49 -7.68 -11.03 10.52
CA LEU A 49 -6.50 -11.54 11.21
C LEU A 49 -6.84 -12.63 12.24
N ALA A 50 -8.04 -12.63 12.80
CA ALA A 50 -8.53 -13.72 13.65
C ALA A 50 -8.71 -15.07 12.91
N GLN A 51 -8.67 -15.07 11.57
CA GLN A 51 -8.84 -16.27 10.73
C GLN A 51 -7.50 -16.86 10.26
N THR A 52 -6.37 -16.38 10.78
CA THR A 52 -5.06 -16.91 10.46
C THR A 52 -4.33 -17.39 11.71
N ASP A 53 -3.70 -18.56 11.61
CA ASP A 53 -2.85 -19.11 12.68
C ASP A 53 -1.43 -18.52 12.63
N ARG A 54 -1.13 -17.68 11.63
CA ARG A 54 0.19 -17.09 11.48
C ARG A 54 0.41 -16.02 12.55
N PRO A 55 1.49 -16.11 13.35
CA PRO A 55 1.84 -15.05 14.28
C PRO A 55 2.19 -13.74 13.54
N TYR A 56 1.63 -12.63 14.02
CA TYR A 56 1.93 -11.30 13.52
C TYR A 56 2.07 -10.30 14.67
N ARG A 57 2.75 -9.17 14.41
CA ARG A 57 2.85 -8.04 15.31
C ARG A 57 2.36 -6.77 14.62
N LEU A 58 1.38 -6.10 15.23
CA LEU A 58 0.96 -4.77 14.78
C LEU A 58 2.02 -3.74 15.17
N VAL A 59 2.41 -2.90 14.22
CA VAL A 59 3.33 -1.79 14.44
C VAL A 59 2.52 -0.50 14.64
N PRO A 60 2.73 0.23 15.75
CA PRO A 60 2.01 1.48 15.99
C PRO A 60 2.22 2.49 14.85
N LEU A 61 1.15 3.19 14.46
CA LEU A 61 1.23 4.19 13.40
C LEU A 61 2.21 5.32 13.71
N ALA A 62 2.34 5.71 14.98
CA ALA A 62 3.33 6.69 15.42
C ALA A 62 4.79 6.25 15.13
N ALA A 63 5.05 4.94 15.12
CA ALA A 63 6.38 4.38 14.86
C ALA A 63 6.65 4.16 13.36
N ALA A 64 5.62 3.86 12.57
CA ALA A 64 5.76 3.43 11.17
C ALA A 64 4.82 4.15 10.19
N GLY A 65 4.37 5.36 10.52
CA GLY A 65 3.54 6.18 9.66
C GLY A 65 4.30 6.81 8.50
N PRO A 66 3.57 7.22 7.44
CA PRO A 66 4.17 8.03 6.38
C PRO A 66 4.70 9.34 6.97
N ALA A 67 5.91 9.73 6.58
CA ALA A 67 6.53 10.96 7.02
C ALA A 67 7.42 11.53 5.92
N ALA A 68 7.45 12.87 5.79
CA ALA A 68 8.25 13.56 4.77
C ALA A 68 9.73 13.17 4.81
N ARG A 69 10.31 12.96 6.00
CA ARG A 69 11.70 12.48 6.17
C ARG A 69 11.95 11.13 5.49
N HIS A 70 10.98 10.22 5.48
CA HIS A 70 11.13 8.92 4.84
C HIS A 70 11.10 9.08 3.32
N VAL A 71 10.20 9.92 2.80
CA VAL A 71 10.11 10.26 1.38
C VAL A 71 11.38 10.97 0.91
N ALA A 72 11.86 11.97 1.64
CA ALA A 72 13.08 12.69 1.33
C ALA A 72 14.31 11.77 1.26
N ARG A 73 14.45 10.84 2.22
CA ARG A 73 15.54 9.86 2.20
C ARG A 73 15.48 8.94 0.98
N LEU A 74 14.29 8.46 0.62
CA LEU A 74 14.10 7.63 -0.57
C LEU A 74 14.39 8.43 -1.85
N GLY A 75 13.88 9.66 -1.94
CA GLY A 75 14.12 10.56 -3.07
C GLY A 75 15.60 10.90 -3.24
N TRP A 76 16.32 11.15 -2.14
CA TRP A 76 17.76 11.38 -2.18
C TRP A 76 18.54 10.18 -2.69
N ALA A 77 18.21 8.97 -2.22
CA ALA A 77 18.86 7.74 -2.68
C ALA A 77 18.66 7.52 -4.19
N ARG A 78 17.44 7.73 -4.69
CA ARG A 78 17.11 7.66 -6.12
C ARG A 78 17.86 8.72 -6.93
N TYR A 79 17.84 9.97 -6.47
CA TYR A 79 18.57 11.07 -7.10
C TYR A 79 20.08 10.81 -7.18
N ALA A 80 20.69 10.33 -6.10
CA ALA A 80 22.12 10.00 -6.07
C ALA A 80 22.48 8.84 -7.00
N ALA A 81 21.53 7.96 -7.31
CA ALA A 81 21.66 6.89 -8.30
C ALA A 81 21.35 7.36 -9.75
N GLY A 82 21.04 8.65 -9.96
CA GLY A 82 20.67 9.20 -11.26
C GLY A 82 19.23 8.85 -11.71
N GLU A 83 18.39 8.34 -10.79
CA GLU A 83 17.00 8.04 -11.07
C GLU A 83 16.13 9.29 -10.90
N THR A 84 15.56 9.78 -12.00
CA THR A 84 14.61 10.90 -12.02
C THR A 84 13.38 10.55 -12.85
N GLU A 85 12.24 11.16 -12.53
CA GLU A 85 10.98 10.98 -13.27
C GLU A 85 10.77 12.14 -14.26
N ASP A 86 10.13 11.86 -15.41
CA ASP A 86 9.60 12.91 -16.29
C ASP A 86 8.33 13.51 -15.66
N LEU A 87 8.40 14.79 -15.29
CA LEU A 87 7.29 15.50 -14.66
C LEU A 87 6.04 15.59 -15.55
N ALA A 88 6.21 15.62 -16.88
CA ALA A 88 5.08 15.68 -17.81
C ALA A 88 4.34 14.32 -17.89
N ALA A 89 5.05 13.22 -17.65
CA ALA A 89 4.52 11.86 -17.66
C ALA A 89 4.16 11.32 -16.27
N PHE A 90 4.47 12.05 -15.20
CA PHE A 90 4.31 11.57 -13.83
C PHE A 90 2.84 11.40 -13.46
N GLU A 91 2.43 10.16 -13.19
CA GLU A 91 1.07 9.81 -12.79
C GLU A 91 1.00 9.13 -11.43
N PRO A 92 -0.12 9.28 -10.69
CA PRO A 92 -0.34 8.50 -9.49
C PRO A 92 -0.38 7.00 -9.79
N ARG A 93 0.25 6.19 -8.94
CA ARG A 93 0.18 4.73 -9.02
C ARG A 93 -1.17 4.22 -8.50
N TYR A 94 -2.15 4.10 -9.40
CA TYR A 94 -3.44 3.49 -9.08
C TYR A 94 -3.30 1.96 -8.94
N LEU A 95 -3.71 1.41 -7.78
CA LEU A 95 -3.69 -0.04 -7.53
C LEU A 95 -4.99 -0.75 -7.92
N LYS A 96 -6.02 0.01 -8.31
CA LYS A 96 -7.30 -0.49 -8.79
C LYS A 96 -7.53 0.05 -10.18
N ASP A 97 -8.20 -0.74 -11.01
CA ASP A 97 -8.61 -0.30 -12.32
C ASP A 97 -9.50 0.95 -12.22
N PHE A 98 -9.24 1.90 -13.10
CA PHE A 98 -10.08 3.08 -13.23
C PHE A 98 -11.41 2.66 -13.85
N VAL A 99 -12.46 2.61 -13.04
CA VAL A 99 -13.83 2.39 -13.52
C VAL A 99 -14.49 3.74 -13.74
N ALA A 100 -14.48 4.20 -14.99
CA ALA A 100 -15.24 5.38 -15.41
C ALA A 100 -16.73 5.14 -15.13
N LYS A 101 -17.31 5.89 -14.19
CA LYS A 101 -18.75 5.89 -13.96
C LYS A 101 -19.37 6.97 -14.85
N LYS A 102 -20.52 6.66 -15.45
CA LYS A 102 -21.32 7.67 -16.16
C LYS A 102 -21.58 8.83 -15.18
N PRO A 103 -21.22 10.07 -15.53
CA PRO A 103 -21.52 11.23 -14.70
C PRO A 103 -23.02 11.26 -14.41
N ARG A 104 -23.40 11.68 -13.20
CA ARG A 104 -24.82 11.94 -12.93
C ARG A 104 -25.29 13.06 -13.86
N ALA A 105 -26.43 12.84 -14.51
CA ALA A 105 -27.05 13.85 -15.36
C ALA A 105 -27.14 15.17 -14.59
N SER A 106 -26.68 16.24 -15.25
CA SER A 106 -26.67 17.58 -14.68
C SER A 106 -28.10 18.02 -14.36
N VAL A 107 -28.27 18.88 -13.36
CA VAL A 107 -29.57 19.53 -13.09
C VAL A 107 -30.02 20.34 -14.31
N PHE A 108 -29.07 20.88 -15.08
CA PHE A 108 -29.35 21.62 -16.31
C PHE A 108 -29.83 20.74 -17.47
N GLU A 109 -29.45 19.46 -17.52
CA GLU A 109 -29.97 18.52 -18.52
C GLU A 109 -31.42 18.08 -18.23
N LYS A 110 -31.93 18.38 -17.02
CA LYS A 110 -33.31 18.07 -16.61
C LYS A 110 -34.27 19.24 -16.83
N LEU A 111 -33.77 20.41 -17.21
CA LEU A 111 -34.57 21.56 -17.55
C LEU A 111 -34.76 21.57 -19.06
N SER A 112 -35.91 21.08 -19.53
CA SER A 112 -36.35 21.29 -20.91
C SER A 112 -36.84 22.73 -21.05
N PHE A 113 -36.20 23.51 -21.91
CA PHE A 113 -36.73 24.79 -22.40
C PHE A 113 -37.63 24.55 -23.61
#